data_AF-A0AAD8EHV3-F1
#
_entry.id   AF-A0AAD8EHV3-F1
#
_cell.length_a   1.000
_cell.length_b   1.000
_cell.length_c   1.000
_cell.angle_alpha   90.00
_cell.angle_beta   90.00
_cell.angle_gamma   90.00
#
_symmetry.space_group_name_H-M   'P 1'
#
loop_
_entity.id
_entity.type
_entity.pdbx_description
1 polymer ?
#
loop_
_entity_poly.entity_id
_entity_poly.type
_entity_poly.pdbx_seq_one_letter_code
_entity_poly.pdbx_strand_id
1 'polypeptide(L)'
;MWSAISKLFSKTNSQSKNYQPIADDSKMDRNEDRRRTTVQESEPQDTYDTRQMDLWEAQHLAKAKQRASVKWLLSKAYNNKVPENLREPFYRDQEDQEHLKPQIVHSLANAELYCLGLANIYSDPNYHNLNHWGIIQALARKGVYIAEPTDVQLTETVLIQTTPIKMSAHMAVIEAIMVLYAKEVVTPDRVVAAIQRFQHTSRTASPESLPADHEESLLLWVNKACSALRQRIEQELEHTEMDT
;
A
#
# COMPACT_ATOMS: atom_id res chain seq x y z
N MET A 1 -3.26 22.38 -6.31
CA MET A 1 -3.62 21.14 -5.59
C MET A 1 -2.88 21.00 -4.24
N TRP A 2 -2.75 22.10 -3.48
CA TRP A 2 -2.05 22.14 -2.17
C TRP A 2 -2.93 22.77 -1.06
N SER A 3 -4.25 22.64 -1.15
CA SER A 3 -5.20 23.22 -0.16
C SER A 3 -5.86 22.16 0.74
N ALA A 4 -5.69 20.87 0.45
CA ALA A 4 -6.45 19.80 1.13
C ALA A 4 -5.81 19.24 2.42
N ILE A 5 -4.56 19.57 2.74
CA ILE A 5 -3.83 18.93 3.87
C ILE A 5 -3.88 19.79 5.16
N SER A 6 -4.24 21.07 5.09
CA SER A 6 -4.24 21.97 6.26
C SER A 6 -5.38 21.74 7.27
N LYS A 7 -6.28 20.77 7.04
CA LYS A 7 -7.47 20.56 7.89
C LYS A 7 -7.34 19.46 8.95
N LEU A 8 -6.17 18.84 9.10
CA LEU A 8 -5.97 17.75 10.07
C LEU A 8 -5.40 18.18 11.43
N PHE A 9 -5.02 19.43 11.62
CA PHE A 9 -4.53 19.94 12.91
C PHE A 9 -5.20 21.24 13.30
N SER A 10 -6.35 21.13 13.96
CA SER A 10 -6.98 22.25 14.67
C SER A 10 -7.66 21.75 15.95
N LYS A 11 -6.89 21.82 17.04
CA LYS A 11 -7.28 22.14 18.41
C LYS A 11 -8.59 21.52 18.96
N THR A 12 -8.43 20.58 19.89
CA THR A 12 -9.39 20.36 20.99
C THR A 12 -8.65 20.45 22.32
N ASN A 13 -8.81 21.60 22.98
CA ASN A 13 -8.53 21.79 24.40
C ASN A 13 -9.87 21.73 25.13
N SER A 14 -10.03 20.87 26.14
CA SER A 14 -11.13 20.95 27.11
C SER A 14 -10.81 20.21 28.41
N GLN A 15 -10.40 21.01 29.39
CA GLN A 15 -10.84 21.03 30.79
C GLN A 15 -10.53 19.84 31.72
N SER A 16 -9.48 20.08 32.51
CA SER A 16 -9.23 19.57 33.87
C SER A 16 -10.42 19.79 34.83
N LYS A 17 -10.81 18.74 35.58
CA LYS A 17 -11.68 18.85 36.76
C LYS A 17 -10.97 18.36 38.02
N ASN A 18 -11.00 19.22 39.03
CA ASN A 18 -10.54 19.07 40.41
C ASN A 18 -11.11 17.84 41.13
N TYR A 19 -10.29 17.20 41.95
CA TYR A 19 -10.73 16.40 43.10
C TYR A 19 -10.05 16.92 44.37
N GLN A 20 -10.85 17.28 45.37
CA GLN A 20 -10.41 17.59 46.74
C GLN A 20 -10.54 16.34 47.63
N PRO A 21 -9.65 16.14 48.63
CA PRO A 21 -9.75 15.02 49.56
C PRO A 21 -10.62 15.39 50.77
N ILE A 22 -11.49 14.47 51.20
CA ILE A 22 -12.17 14.55 52.51
C ILE A 22 -11.89 13.24 53.27
N ALA A 23 -11.68 13.44 54.58
CA ALA A 23 -11.04 12.58 55.54
C ALA A 23 -11.76 11.27 55.91
N ASP A 24 -10.90 10.30 56.26
CA ASP A 24 -10.96 9.28 57.30
C ASP A 24 -12.18 9.28 58.24
N ASP A 25 -12.87 8.13 58.31
CA ASP A 25 -13.46 7.67 59.57
C ASP A 25 -13.46 6.14 59.66
N SER A 26 -13.17 5.67 60.86
CA SER A 26 -12.75 4.33 61.22
C SER A 26 -13.92 3.35 61.42
N LYS A 27 -13.72 2.07 61.07
CA LYS A 27 -14.09 0.93 61.94
C LYS A 27 -13.58 -0.41 61.40
N MET A 28 -12.78 -1.08 62.23
CA MET A 28 -12.49 -2.51 62.09
C MET A 28 -13.72 -3.32 62.46
N ASP A 29 -13.99 -4.41 61.74
CA ASP A 29 -14.60 -5.59 62.34
C ASP A 29 -13.94 -6.87 61.86
N ARG A 30 -13.53 -7.68 62.83
CA ARG A 30 -12.94 -9.01 62.67
C ARG A 30 -14.10 -10.01 62.54
N ASN A 31 -14.10 -10.88 61.55
CA ASN A 31 -13.68 -12.27 61.70
C ASN A 31 -14.11 -13.16 60.51
N GLU A 32 -13.26 -14.13 60.22
CA GLU A 32 -13.47 -15.42 59.55
C GLU A 32 -14.73 -15.66 58.70
N ASP A 33 -14.53 -15.93 57.40
CA ASP A 33 -15.01 -17.21 56.88
C ASP A 33 -14.29 -17.72 55.63
N ARG A 34 -14.09 -19.04 55.69
CA ARG A 34 -13.29 -19.91 54.85
C ARG A 34 -13.99 -20.16 53.52
N ARG A 35 -13.50 -19.60 52.41
CA ARG A 35 -13.87 -20.09 51.06
C ARG A 35 -12.65 -20.27 50.15
N ARG A 36 -12.20 -21.52 50.11
CA ARG A 36 -11.31 -22.12 49.10
C ARG A 36 -11.76 -21.67 47.71
N THR A 37 -10.99 -20.78 47.08
CA THR A 37 -11.19 -20.41 45.67
C THR A 37 -10.20 -21.23 44.85
N THR A 38 -10.75 -22.14 44.08
CA THR A 38 -10.11 -22.87 42.99
C THR A 38 -9.36 -21.87 42.11
N VAL A 39 -8.05 -22.05 41.93
CA VAL A 39 -7.30 -21.36 40.88
C VAL A 39 -7.84 -21.92 39.56
N GLN A 40 -8.82 -21.23 39.00
CA GLN A 40 -9.19 -21.38 37.61
C GLN A 40 -8.13 -20.55 36.87
N GLU A 41 -7.19 -21.22 36.20
CA GLU A 41 -6.29 -20.57 35.23
C GLU A 41 -7.18 -19.92 34.15
N SER A 42 -7.49 -18.65 34.35
CA SER A 42 -8.06 -17.80 33.32
C SER A 42 -6.96 -17.59 32.29
N GLU A 43 -7.04 -18.29 31.15
CA GLU A 43 -6.24 -17.91 29.99
C GLU A 43 -6.47 -16.41 29.70
N PRO A 44 -5.41 -15.62 29.45
CA PRO A 44 -5.53 -14.18 29.33
C PRO A 44 -6.33 -13.80 28.07
N GLN A 45 -7.58 -13.38 28.30
CA GLN A 45 -8.55 -12.88 27.32
C GLN A 45 -7.94 -11.83 26.36
N ASP A 46 -6.98 -11.04 26.84
CA ASP A 46 -6.26 -10.01 26.08
C ASP A 46 -5.49 -10.56 24.87
N THR A 47 -5.07 -11.83 24.92
CA THR A 47 -4.31 -12.46 23.82
C THR A 47 -5.21 -12.79 22.63
N TYR A 48 -6.47 -13.13 22.90
CA TYR A 48 -7.44 -13.47 21.86
C TYR A 48 -7.98 -12.23 21.14
N ASP A 49 -8.14 -11.12 21.85
CA ASP A 49 -8.59 -9.84 21.28
C ASP A 49 -7.52 -9.24 20.36
N THR A 50 -6.25 -9.25 20.80
CA THR A 50 -5.11 -8.79 19.99
C THR A 50 -4.98 -9.58 18.68
N ARG A 51 -5.09 -10.91 18.73
CA ARG A 51 -5.00 -11.77 17.54
C ARG A 51 -6.17 -11.58 16.57
N GLN A 52 -7.36 -11.27 17.08
CA GLN A 52 -8.52 -10.94 16.23
C GLN A 52 -8.34 -9.58 15.54
N MET A 53 -7.79 -8.58 16.23
CA MET A 53 -7.44 -7.29 15.63
C MET A 53 -6.41 -7.46 14.51
N ASP A 54 -5.34 -8.23 14.73
CA ASP A 54 -4.31 -8.50 13.72
C ASP A 54 -4.89 -9.15 12.44
N LEU A 55 -5.82 -10.10 12.61
CA LEU A 55 -6.48 -10.77 11.49
C LEU A 55 -7.40 -9.83 10.71
N TRP A 56 -8.15 -8.98 11.42
CA TRP A 56 -9.02 -7.98 10.79
C TRP A 56 -8.21 -6.95 10.02
N GLU A 57 -7.13 -6.42 10.60
CA GLU A 57 -6.22 -5.48 9.93
C GLU A 57 -5.57 -6.11 8.69
N ALA A 58 -5.08 -7.35 8.80
CA ALA A 58 -4.52 -8.07 7.66
C ALA A 58 -5.54 -8.24 6.52
N GLN A 59 -6.80 -8.53 6.84
CA GLN A 59 -7.87 -8.63 5.85
C GLN A 59 -8.16 -7.28 5.17
N HIS A 60 -8.20 -6.19 5.94
CA HIS A 60 -8.40 -4.85 5.38
C HIS A 60 -7.24 -4.42 4.50
N LEU A 61 -6.02 -4.69 4.93
CA LEU A 61 -4.82 -4.43 4.15
C LEU A 61 -4.83 -5.22 2.84
N ALA A 62 -5.20 -6.51 2.88
CA ALA A 62 -5.32 -7.34 1.69
C ALA A 62 -6.36 -6.78 0.71
N LYS A 63 -7.54 -6.40 1.21
CA LYS A 63 -8.60 -5.76 0.40
C LYS A 63 -8.16 -4.41 -0.15
N ALA A 64 -7.46 -3.59 0.63
CA ALA A 64 -6.95 -2.30 0.18
C ALA A 64 -5.88 -2.45 -0.91
N LYS A 65 -4.93 -3.39 -0.73
CA LYS A 65 -3.91 -3.75 -1.72
C LYS A 65 -4.58 -4.20 -3.03
N GLN A 66 -5.54 -5.11 -2.94
CA GLN A 66 -6.30 -5.59 -4.10
C GLN A 66 -6.96 -4.43 -4.86
N ARG A 67 -7.68 -3.54 -4.15
CA ARG A 67 -8.32 -2.37 -4.77
C ARG A 67 -7.31 -1.46 -5.45
N ALA A 68 -6.21 -1.15 -4.77
CA ALA A 68 -5.16 -0.27 -5.30
C ALA A 68 -4.49 -0.88 -6.54
N SER A 69 -4.14 -2.17 -6.50
CA SER A 69 -3.51 -2.89 -7.63
C SER A 69 -4.42 -2.96 -8.85
N VAL A 70 -5.72 -3.24 -8.68
CA VAL A 70 -6.68 -3.25 -9.79
C VAL A 70 -6.88 -1.85 -10.38
N LYS A 71 -7.04 -0.82 -9.53
CA LYS A 71 -7.14 0.58 -9.99
C LYS A 71 -5.87 1.02 -10.73
N TRP A 72 -4.71 0.62 -10.24
CA TRP A 72 -3.43 0.87 -10.91
C TRP A 72 -3.37 0.19 -12.28
N LEU A 73 -3.73 -1.09 -12.38
CA LEU A 73 -3.69 -1.80 -13.66
C LEU A 73 -4.65 -1.16 -14.67
N LEU A 74 -5.87 -0.81 -14.25
CA LEU A 74 -6.82 -0.07 -15.10
C LEU A 74 -6.22 1.26 -15.57
N SER A 75 -5.55 2.00 -14.68
CA SER A 75 -4.88 3.25 -15.08
C SER A 75 -3.85 2.99 -16.19
N LYS A 76 -3.10 1.90 -16.14
CA LYS A 76 -2.13 1.55 -17.19
C LYS A 76 -2.79 1.06 -18.46
N ALA A 77 -3.81 0.21 -18.36
CA ALA A 77 -4.56 -0.31 -19.51
C ALA A 77 -5.27 0.79 -20.33
N TYR A 78 -5.68 1.88 -19.68
CA TYR A 78 -6.35 3.00 -20.34
C TYR A 78 -5.51 4.28 -20.43
N ASN A 79 -4.19 4.20 -20.27
CA ASN A 79 -3.27 5.34 -20.31
C ASN A 79 -3.74 6.56 -19.47
N ASN A 80 -4.15 6.28 -18.23
CA ASN A 80 -4.73 7.19 -17.23
C ASN A 80 -6.10 7.79 -17.59
N LYS A 81 -6.77 7.29 -18.63
CA LYS A 81 -8.12 7.71 -19.07
C LYS A 81 -9.15 6.59 -18.85
N VAL A 82 -9.27 6.11 -17.61
CA VAL A 82 -10.17 5.01 -17.26
C VAL A 82 -11.65 5.42 -17.48
N PRO A 83 -12.45 4.61 -18.21
CA PRO A 83 -13.88 4.84 -18.37
C PRO A 83 -14.62 4.97 -17.04
N GLU A 84 -15.64 5.84 -16.99
CA GLU A 84 -16.39 6.13 -15.74
C GLU A 84 -16.96 4.86 -15.11
N ASN A 85 -17.49 3.96 -15.94
CA ASN A 85 -18.05 2.68 -15.51
C ASN A 85 -17.01 1.71 -14.92
N LEU A 86 -15.71 1.95 -15.14
CA LEU A 86 -14.61 1.12 -14.62
C LEU A 86 -13.77 1.83 -13.54
N ARG A 87 -13.98 3.14 -13.31
CA ARG A 87 -13.20 3.91 -12.33
C ARG A 87 -13.33 3.35 -10.91
N GLU A 88 -14.51 2.89 -10.55
CA GLU A 88 -14.72 2.05 -9.36
C GLU A 88 -14.82 0.58 -9.80
N PRO A 89 -13.75 -0.23 -9.67
CA PRO A 89 -13.72 -1.61 -10.17
C PRO A 89 -14.57 -2.58 -9.35
N PHE A 90 -14.96 -2.20 -8.14
CA PHE A 90 -15.72 -3.05 -7.23
C PHE A 90 -17.15 -2.54 -7.06
N TYR A 91 -18.07 -3.46 -6.79
CA TYR A 91 -19.42 -3.16 -6.36
C TYR A 91 -19.74 -4.01 -5.13
N ARG A 92 -20.75 -3.58 -4.36
CA ARG A 92 -21.27 -4.38 -3.26
C ARG A 92 -22.59 -5.01 -3.67
N ASP A 93 -22.77 -6.28 -3.31
CA ASP A 93 -24.04 -6.98 -3.52
C ASP A 93 -25.05 -6.70 -2.40
N GLN A 94 -26.16 -7.45 -2.38
CA GLN A 94 -27.21 -7.31 -1.38
C GLN A 94 -26.77 -7.75 0.03
N GLU A 95 -25.68 -8.50 0.12
CA GLU A 95 -25.10 -9.00 1.38
C GLU A 95 -23.92 -8.13 1.86
N ASP A 96 -23.73 -6.95 1.27
CA ASP A 96 -22.58 -6.05 1.50
C ASP A 96 -21.21 -6.70 1.18
N GLN A 97 -21.20 -7.80 0.42
CA GLN A 97 -19.97 -8.41 -0.05
C GLN A 97 -19.43 -7.66 -1.25
N GLU A 98 -18.12 -7.45 -1.27
CA GLU A 98 -17.45 -6.76 -2.36
C GLU A 98 -17.09 -7.72 -3.49
N HIS A 99 -17.51 -7.37 -4.71
CA HIS A 99 -17.25 -8.12 -5.93
C HIS A 99 -16.59 -7.25 -6.99
N LEU A 100 -15.72 -7.86 -7.80
CA LEU A 100 -15.20 -7.22 -9.01
C LEU A 100 -16.30 -7.12 -10.07
N LYS A 101 -16.38 -5.99 -10.76
CA LYS A 101 -17.28 -5.83 -11.91
C LYS A 101 -17.06 -6.96 -12.92
N PRO A 102 -18.13 -7.56 -13.47
CA PRO A 102 -18.00 -8.68 -14.40
C PRO A 102 -17.07 -8.39 -15.58
N GLN A 103 -17.12 -7.18 -16.13
CA GLN A 103 -16.23 -6.75 -17.22
C GLN A 103 -14.74 -6.93 -16.86
N ILE A 104 -14.35 -6.58 -15.63
CA ILE A 104 -12.96 -6.70 -15.16
C ILE A 104 -12.59 -8.16 -14.94
N VAL A 105 -13.51 -8.96 -14.37
CA VAL A 105 -13.31 -10.41 -14.21
C VAL A 105 -13.01 -11.06 -15.56
N HIS A 106 -13.80 -10.74 -16.59
CA HIS A 106 -13.62 -11.29 -17.93
C HIS A 106 -12.31 -10.81 -18.57
N SER A 107 -11.99 -9.52 -18.50
CA SER A 107 -10.74 -8.98 -19.07
C SER A 107 -9.47 -9.45 -18.33
N LEU A 108 -9.57 -9.89 -17.07
CA LEU A 108 -8.47 -10.57 -16.38
C LEU A 108 -8.37 -12.03 -16.82
N ALA A 109 -9.50 -12.72 -16.94
CA ALA A 109 -9.57 -14.14 -17.29
C ALA A 109 -9.23 -14.46 -18.76
N ASN A 110 -9.27 -13.47 -19.65
CA ASN A 110 -8.83 -13.59 -21.04
C ASN A 110 -7.47 -12.90 -21.30
N ALA A 111 -6.79 -12.43 -20.25
CA ALA A 111 -5.51 -11.70 -20.30
C ALA A 111 -5.52 -10.31 -20.97
N GLU A 112 -6.66 -9.82 -21.44
CA GLU A 112 -6.79 -8.54 -22.16
C GLU A 112 -6.28 -7.36 -21.32
N LEU A 113 -6.66 -7.30 -20.03
CA LEU A 113 -6.30 -6.16 -19.20
C LEU A 113 -4.78 -6.08 -18.95
N TYR A 114 -4.11 -7.24 -18.87
CA TYR A 114 -2.66 -7.33 -18.78
C TYR A 114 -1.98 -6.89 -20.08
N CYS A 115 -2.50 -7.36 -21.22
CA CYS A 115 -2.01 -7.00 -22.55
C CYS A 115 -2.10 -5.49 -22.79
N LEU A 116 -3.25 -4.88 -22.51
CA LEU A 116 -3.44 -3.43 -22.61
C LEU A 116 -2.46 -2.67 -21.70
N GLY A 117 -2.28 -3.13 -20.47
CA GLY A 117 -1.31 -2.55 -19.53
C GLY A 117 0.12 -2.58 -20.09
N LEU A 118 0.59 -3.76 -20.51
CA LEU A 118 1.93 -3.96 -21.04
C LEU A 118 2.17 -3.21 -22.36
N ALA A 119 1.20 -3.25 -23.27
CA ALA A 119 1.28 -2.53 -24.54
C ALA A 119 1.41 -1.03 -24.33
N ASN A 120 0.69 -0.45 -23.37
CA ASN A 120 0.82 0.97 -23.03
C ASN A 120 2.14 1.30 -22.32
N ILE A 121 2.65 0.40 -21.47
CA ILE A 121 3.93 0.60 -20.77
C ILE A 121 5.09 0.64 -21.77
N TYR A 122 5.13 -0.28 -22.73
CA TYR A 122 6.21 -0.36 -23.72
C TYR A 122 5.95 0.42 -25.00
N SER A 123 4.71 0.84 -25.25
CA SER A 123 4.28 1.33 -26.56
C SER A 123 4.60 0.34 -27.70
N ASP A 124 4.52 -0.97 -27.41
CA ASP A 124 4.87 -2.04 -28.34
C ASP A 124 3.64 -2.92 -28.66
N PRO A 125 3.22 -2.99 -29.94
CA PRO A 125 2.10 -3.82 -30.37
C PRO A 125 2.24 -5.32 -30.10
N ASN A 126 3.46 -5.83 -29.87
CA ASN A 126 3.71 -7.24 -29.56
C ASN A 126 3.01 -7.71 -28.28
N TYR A 127 2.64 -6.79 -27.40
CA TYR A 127 1.96 -7.10 -26.14
C TYR A 127 0.42 -7.14 -26.25
N HIS A 128 -0.19 -6.83 -27.41
CA HIS A 128 -1.65 -6.73 -27.51
C HIS A 128 -2.41 -8.07 -27.42
N ASN A 129 -1.79 -9.20 -27.79
CA ASN A 129 -2.48 -10.47 -27.97
C ASN A 129 -1.75 -11.65 -27.31
N LEU A 130 -1.28 -11.45 -26.08
CA LEU A 130 -0.64 -12.52 -25.30
C LEU A 130 -1.68 -13.27 -24.46
N ASN A 131 -1.54 -14.58 -24.35
CA ASN A 131 -2.22 -15.34 -23.30
C ASN A 131 -1.47 -15.20 -21.96
N HIS A 132 -2.05 -15.72 -20.86
CA HIS A 132 -1.42 -15.61 -19.54
C HIS A 132 -0.02 -16.19 -19.51
N TRP A 133 0.18 -17.33 -20.16
CA TRP A 133 1.51 -17.94 -20.27
C TRP A 133 2.50 -17.03 -21.00
N GLY A 134 2.10 -16.41 -22.11
CA GLY A 134 2.89 -15.44 -22.85
C GLY A 134 3.28 -14.23 -22.00
N ILE A 135 2.38 -13.75 -21.15
CA ILE A 135 2.65 -12.66 -20.18
C ILE A 135 3.70 -13.09 -19.15
N ILE A 136 3.51 -14.27 -18.55
CA ILE A 136 4.45 -14.82 -17.56
C ILE A 136 5.85 -14.96 -18.17
N GLN A 137 5.93 -15.49 -19.40
CA GLN A 137 7.20 -15.59 -20.11
C GLN A 137 7.81 -14.21 -20.44
N ALA A 138 6.99 -13.24 -20.84
CA ALA A 138 7.47 -11.90 -21.13
C ALA A 138 8.07 -11.22 -19.88
N LEU A 139 7.44 -11.41 -18.71
CA LEU A 139 7.96 -10.95 -17.42
C LEU A 139 9.29 -11.63 -17.07
N ALA A 140 9.37 -12.96 -17.23
CA ALA A 140 10.59 -13.72 -16.95
C ALA A 140 11.77 -13.30 -17.84
N ARG A 141 11.54 -13.02 -19.13
CA ARG A 141 12.56 -12.50 -20.06
C ARG A 141 13.10 -11.13 -19.63
N LYS A 142 12.32 -10.37 -18.85
CA LYS A 142 12.70 -9.07 -18.26
C LYS A 142 13.25 -9.22 -16.83
N GLY A 143 13.52 -10.44 -16.39
CA GLY A 143 14.04 -10.74 -15.05
C GLY A 143 13.04 -10.40 -13.95
N VAL A 144 11.74 -10.57 -14.22
CA VAL A 144 10.68 -10.50 -13.21
C VAL A 144 10.03 -11.87 -13.12
N TYR A 145 10.31 -12.57 -12.02
CA TYR A 145 9.74 -13.88 -11.73
C TYR A 145 8.56 -13.70 -10.78
N ILE A 146 7.46 -14.38 -11.09
CA ILE A 146 6.24 -14.28 -10.30
C ILE A 146 6.35 -15.25 -9.12
N ALA A 147 6.23 -14.73 -7.90
CA ALA A 147 6.10 -15.56 -6.72
C ALA A 147 4.76 -16.28 -6.76
N GLU A 148 4.79 -17.60 -6.61
CA GLU A 148 3.57 -18.41 -6.58
C GLU A 148 2.77 -18.08 -5.30
N PRO A 149 1.46 -17.80 -5.42
CA PRO A 149 0.61 -17.59 -4.24
C PRO A 149 0.58 -18.82 -3.34
N THR A 150 0.50 -18.61 -2.03
CA THR A 150 0.48 -19.70 -1.04
C THR A 150 -0.77 -20.60 -1.15
N ASP A 151 -1.87 -20.05 -1.65
CA ASP A 151 -3.20 -20.68 -1.66
C ASP A 151 -3.58 -21.33 -3.00
N VAL A 152 -2.89 -21.00 -4.09
CA VAL A 152 -3.23 -21.49 -5.43
C VAL A 152 -2.01 -21.59 -6.34
N GLN A 153 -1.97 -22.64 -7.17
CA GLN A 153 -0.91 -22.78 -8.17
C GLN A 153 -1.06 -21.74 -9.28
N LEU A 154 0.07 -21.16 -9.71
CA LEU A 154 0.07 -20.17 -10.79
C LEU A 154 0.10 -20.87 -12.16
N THR A 155 -1.08 -21.20 -12.67
CA THR A 155 -1.26 -21.82 -14.00
C THR A 155 -2.23 -21.01 -14.87
N GLU A 156 -2.11 -21.14 -16.19
CA GLU A 156 -3.04 -20.52 -17.13
C GLU A 156 -4.49 -20.99 -16.88
N THR A 157 -4.70 -22.28 -16.61
CA THR A 157 -6.02 -22.82 -16.26
C THR A 157 -6.63 -22.13 -15.06
N VAL A 158 -5.84 -21.85 -14.01
CA VAL A 158 -6.29 -21.12 -12.81
C VAL A 158 -6.67 -19.68 -13.15
N LEU A 159 -5.88 -19.01 -14.00
CA LEU A 159 -6.12 -17.62 -14.40
C LEU A 159 -7.32 -17.46 -15.36
N ILE A 160 -7.73 -18.51 -16.06
CA ILE A 160 -8.92 -18.49 -16.94
C ILE A 160 -10.22 -18.71 -16.14
N GLN A 161 -10.15 -19.23 -14.91
CA GLN A 161 -11.35 -19.48 -14.09
C GLN A 161 -12.03 -18.17 -13.65
N THR A 162 -13.32 -18.04 -13.95
CA THR A 162 -14.14 -16.89 -13.54
C THR A 162 -15.15 -17.20 -12.43
N THR A 163 -15.36 -18.48 -12.10
CA THR A 163 -16.46 -18.92 -11.21
C THR A 163 -15.97 -19.91 -10.14
N PRO A 164 -15.40 -19.42 -9.01
CA PRO A 164 -15.02 -18.03 -8.74
C PRO A 164 -13.66 -17.67 -9.34
N ILE A 165 -13.42 -16.37 -9.58
CA ILE A 165 -12.11 -15.87 -10.01
C ILE A 165 -11.06 -16.10 -8.91
N LYS A 166 -9.89 -16.61 -9.31
CA LYS A 166 -8.77 -16.89 -8.41
C LYS A 166 -7.93 -15.63 -8.21
N MET A 167 -8.43 -14.72 -7.38
CA MET A 167 -7.86 -13.37 -7.26
C MET A 167 -6.42 -13.36 -6.77
N SER A 168 -6.02 -14.28 -5.90
CA SER A 168 -4.62 -14.43 -5.46
C SER A 168 -3.65 -14.66 -6.63
N ALA A 169 -4.01 -15.52 -7.59
CA ALA A 169 -3.23 -15.71 -8.81
C ALA A 169 -3.15 -14.45 -9.67
N HIS A 170 -4.29 -13.78 -9.88
CA HIS A 170 -4.31 -12.53 -10.64
C HIS A 170 -3.50 -11.42 -9.96
N MET A 171 -3.54 -11.33 -8.64
CA MET A 171 -2.76 -10.37 -7.86
C MET A 171 -1.26 -10.59 -8.04
N ALA A 172 -0.79 -11.84 -8.03
CA ALA A 172 0.62 -12.15 -8.29
C ALA A 172 1.08 -11.65 -9.67
N VAL A 173 0.25 -11.81 -10.71
CA VAL A 173 0.54 -11.29 -12.06
C VAL A 173 0.54 -9.76 -12.08
N ILE A 174 -0.44 -9.11 -11.43
CA ILE A 174 -0.51 -7.65 -11.35
C ILE A 174 0.74 -7.09 -10.65
N GLU A 175 1.12 -7.67 -9.53
CA GLU A 175 2.30 -7.27 -8.75
C GLU A 175 3.59 -7.42 -9.57
N ALA A 176 3.73 -8.50 -10.32
CA ALA A 176 4.86 -8.67 -11.24
C ALA A 176 4.89 -7.59 -12.34
N ILE A 177 3.74 -7.22 -12.92
CA ILE A 177 3.65 -6.11 -13.88
C ILE A 177 4.00 -4.77 -13.21
N MET A 178 3.63 -4.56 -11.94
CA MET A 178 4.00 -3.37 -11.18
C MET A 178 5.51 -3.28 -10.94
N VAL A 179 6.15 -4.40 -10.55
CA VAL A 179 7.61 -4.49 -10.39
C VAL A 179 8.31 -4.21 -11.72
N LEU A 180 7.83 -4.82 -12.81
CA LEU A 180 8.34 -4.55 -14.15
C LEU A 180 8.26 -3.06 -14.49
N TYR A 181 7.11 -2.44 -14.26
CA TYR A 181 6.91 -1.02 -14.49
C TYR A 181 7.87 -0.15 -13.66
N ALA A 182 8.08 -0.50 -12.39
CA ALA A 182 9.02 0.20 -11.52
C ALA A 182 10.45 0.12 -12.07
N LYS A 183 10.90 -1.06 -12.52
CA LYS A 183 12.21 -1.24 -13.17
C LYS A 183 12.38 -0.41 -14.44
N GLU A 184 11.34 -0.30 -15.27
CA GLU A 184 11.39 0.44 -16.54
C GLU A 184 11.31 1.97 -16.34
N VAL A 185 10.64 2.44 -15.28
CA VAL A 185 10.47 3.87 -15.00
C VAL A 185 11.62 4.43 -14.16
N VAL A 186 12.06 3.68 -13.16
CA VAL A 186 13.08 4.08 -12.21
C VAL A 186 14.46 3.64 -12.72
N THR A 187 15.01 4.44 -13.63
CA THR A 187 16.39 4.27 -14.08
C THR A 187 17.32 5.21 -13.31
N PRO A 188 18.58 4.82 -13.06
CA PRO A 188 19.55 5.66 -12.35
C PRO A 188 19.66 7.08 -12.95
N ASP A 189 19.69 7.19 -14.28
CA ASP A 189 19.76 8.48 -14.97
C ASP A 189 18.55 9.39 -14.68
N ARG A 190 17.33 8.83 -14.72
CA ARG A 190 16.10 9.58 -14.42
C ARG A 190 16.06 10.02 -12.97
N VAL A 191 16.54 9.17 -12.06
CA VAL A 191 16.59 9.44 -10.63
C VAL A 191 17.59 10.55 -10.32
N VAL A 192 18.80 10.47 -10.87
CA VAL A 192 19.82 11.51 -10.73
C VAL A 192 19.30 12.84 -11.31
N ALA A 193 18.71 12.81 -12.50
CA ALA A 193 18.12 14.01 -13.10
C ALA A 193 16.97 14.59 -12.26
N ALA A 194 16.15 13.74 -11.61
CA ALA A 194 15.09 14.19 -10.71
C ALA A 194 15.65 14.84 -9.44
N ILE A 195 16.72 14.26 -8.87
CA ILE A 195 17.40 14.79 -7.68
C ILE A 195 18.01 16.18 -7.97
N GLN A 196 18.65 16.33 -9.12
CA GLN A 196 19.29 17.59 -9.52
C GLN A 196 18.32 18.78 -9.59
N ARG A 197 17.01 18.53 -9.84
CA ARG A 197 15.97 19.58 -9.94
C ARG A 197 15.63 20.25 -8.61
N PHE A 198 16.01 19.66 -7.47
CA PHE A 198 15.73 20.25 -6.16
C PHE A 198 16.99 20.43 -5.31
N GLN A 199 18.15 19.94 -5.76
CA GLN A 199 19.43 20.11 -5.08
C GLN A 199 20.19 21.41 -5.44
N HIS A 200 19.51 22.42 -6.01
CA HIS A 200 20.12 23.68 -6.44
C HIS A 200 20.97 24.41 -5.37
N THR A 201 20.81 24.09 -4.09
CA THR A 201 21.53 24.68 -2.96
C THR A 201 22.78 23.92 -2.51
N SER A 202 22.89 22.61 -2.76
CA SER A 202 23.98 21.79 -2.20
C SER A 202 24.79 21.15 -3.32
N ARG A 203 25.78 21.91 -3.81
CA ARG A 203 26.76 21.48 -4.83
C ARG A 203 27.82 20.50 -4.28
N THR A 204 27.51 19.81 -3.19
CA THR A 204 28.42 18.90 -2.47
C THR A 204 27.77 17.53 -2.31
N ALA A 205 27.73 16.76 -3.39
CA ALA A 205 27.56 15.31 -3.30
C ALA A 205 28.38 14.65 -4.41
N SER A 206 29.60 14.27 -4.03
CA SER A 206 30.43 13.25 -4.68
C SER A 206 29.59 11.96 -4.90
N PRO A 207 29.91 11.08 -5.86
CA PRO A 207 29.01 10.02 -6.27
C PRO A 207 28.89 8.99 -5.14
N GLU A 208 27.80 9.12 -4.38
CA GLU A 208 27.21 7.99 -3.66
C GLU A 208 27.04 6.89 -4.70
N SER A 209 27.54 5.69 -4.40
CA SER A 209 27.57 4.55 -5.33
C SER A 209 26.26 4.48 -6.11
N LEU A 210 26.35 4.37 -7.44
CA LEU A 210 25.18 4.27 -8.29
C LEU A 210 24.28 3.14 -7.74
N PRO A 211 22.97 3.40 -7.54
CA PRO A 211 22.05 2.40 -7.03
C PRO A 211 22.09 1.12 -7.88
N ALA A 212 22.13 -0.03 -7.24
CA ALA A 212 22.21 -1.33 -7.91
C ALA A 212 20.89 -1.70 -8.61
N ASP A 213 19.76 -1.27 -8.05
CA ASP A 213 18.44 -1.54 -8.59
C ASP A 213 17.45 -0.36 -8.44
N HIS A 214 16.22 -0.59 -8.90
CA HIS A 214 15.11 0.35 -8.82
C HIS A 214 14.64 0.67 -7.40
N GLU A 215 14.80 -0.24 -6.44
CA GLU A 215 14.40 -0.02 -5.04
C GLU A 215 15.39 0.90 -4.35
N GLU A 216 16.69 0.63 -4.49
CA GLU A 216 17.75 1.51 -4.00
C GLU A 216 17.68 2.90 -4.66
N SER A 217 17.35 2.93 -5.96
CA SER A 217 17.16 4.18 -6.70
C SER A 217 16.01 5.02 -6.13
N LEU A 218 14.86 4.40 -5.83
CA LEU A 218 13.73 5.08 -5.21
C LEU A 218 14.07 5.54 -3.79
N LEU A 219 14.75 4.71 -3.01
CA LEU A 219 15.16 5.05 -1.65
C LEU A 219 16.12 6.25 -1.65
N LEU A 220 17.10 6.27 -2.55
CA LEU A 220 17.99 7.42 -2.75
C LEU A 220 17.20 8.68 -3.08
N TRP A 221 16.27 8.60 -4.04
CA TRP A 221 15.42 9.73 -4.43
C TRP A 221 14.62 10.28 -3.24
N VAL A 222 13.94 9.40 -2.49
CA VAL A 222 13.15 9.78 -1.30
C VAL A 222 14.05 10.45 -0.25
N ASN A 223 15.20 9.85 0.05
CA ASN A 223 16.13 10.40 1.05
C ASN A 223 16.63 11.79 0.66
N LYS A 224 17.02 11.99 -0.61
CA LYS A 224 17.45 13.31 -1.09
C LYS A 224 16.31 14.32 -1.11
N ALA A 225 15.10 13.91 -1.51
CA ALA A 225 13.92 14.79 -1.51
C ALA A 225 13.56 15.25 -0.08
N CYS A 226 13.54 14.31 0.88
CA CYS A 226 13.30 14.61 2.29
C CYS A 226 14.38 15.54 2.87
N SER A 227 15.65 15.32 2.54
CA SER A 227 16.73 16.21 3.00
C SER A 227 16.66 17.59 2.38
N ALA A 228 16.34 17.70 1.08
CA ALA A 228 16.13 19.00 0.44
C ALA A 228 14.93 19.75 1.03
N LEU A 229 13.84 19.04 1.38
CA LEU A 229 12.69 19.63 2.06
C LEU A 229 13.05 20.14 3.46
N ARG A 230 13.80 19.35 4.24
CA ARG A 230 14.31 19.78 5.57
C ARG A 230 15.15 21.04 5.49
N GLN A 231 16.13 21.07 4.58
CA GLN A 231 16.99 22.25 4.37
C GLN A 231 16.19 23.50 3.98
N ARG A 232 15.14 23.34 3.16
CA ARG A 232 14.29 24.46 2.77
C ARG A 232 13.48 25.00 3.95
N ILE A 233 12.93 24.12 4.77
CA ILE A 233 12.21 24.52 5.99
C ILE A 233 13.14 25.26 6.95
N GLU A 234 14.36 24.76 7.16
CA GLU A 234 15.38 25.41 8.00
C GLU A 234 15.74 26.81 7.48
N GLN A 235 15.98 26.96 6.17
CA GLN A 235 16.25 28.26 5.55
C GLN A 235 15.11 29.26 5.70
N GLU A 236 13.85 28.81 5.57
CA GLU A 236 12.67 29.66 5.74
C GLU A 236 12.50 30.12 7.21
N LEU A 237 12.83 29.25 8.17
CA LEU A 237 12.80 29.59 9.60
C LEU A 237 13.91 30.59 9.97
N GLU A 238 15.14 30.37 9.52
CA GLU A 238 16.27 31.29 9.75
C GLU A 238 16.02 32.68 9.15
N HIS A 239 15.41 32.76 7.96
CA HIS A 239 15.02 34.06 7.38
C HIS A 239 13.96 34.78 8.21
N THR A 240 13.00 34.04 8.77
CA THR A 240 11.91 34.62 9.56
C THR A 240 12.42 35.15 10.91
N GLU A 241 13.42 34.51 11.52
CA GLU A 241 14.04 34.98 12.77
C GLU A 241 14.93 36.23 12.59
N MET A 242 15.47 36.46 11.38
CA MET A 242 16.27 37.66 11.08
C MET A 242 15.42 38.91 10.78
N ASP A 243 14.16 38.73 10.38
CA ASP A 243 13.23 39.83 10.05
C ASP A 243 12.40 40.32 11.27
N THR A 244 12.59 39.72 12.45
CA THR A 244 11.95 40.08 13.73
C THR A 244 12.92 40.69 14.73
#